data_AF-A0AAU6ASK5-F1
#
_entry.id   AF-A0AAU6ASK5-F1
#
_cell.length_a   1.000
_cell.length_b   1.000
_cell.length_c   1.000
_cell.angle_alpha   90.00
_cell.angle_beta   90.00
_cell.angle_gamma   90.00
#
_symmetry.space_group_name_H-M   'P 1'
#
loop_
_entity.id
_entity.type
_entity.pdbx_description
1 polymer ?
#
loop_
_entity_poly.entity_id
_entity_poly.type
_entity_poly.pdbx_seq_one_letter_code
_entity_poly.pdbx_strand_id
1 'polypeptide(L)' 'MHDEFSGPLTAGRQVTYRPGGGRAGARLRCRQGVVAGGAVFDAYTDITWVPVRVEGRALDTEPEWVRAENIIEVRAGA' A
#
# COMPACT_ATOMS: atom_id res chain seq x y z
N MET A 1 -18.55 -17.29 -4.36
CA MET A 1 -17.32 -17.07 -5.13
C MET A 1 -16.79 -15.70 -4.75
N HIS A 2 -16.12 -15.60 -3.60
CA HIS A 2 -15.33 -14.44 -3.22
C HIS A 2 -13.89 -14.90 -3.30
N ASP A 3 -13.18 -14.40 -4.30
CA ASP A 3 -11.81 -14.78 -4.56
C ASP A 3 -10.89 -14.26 -3.44
N GLU A 4 -10.02 -15.14 -2.99
CA GLU A 4 -9.30 -15.17 -1.71
C GLU A 4 -8.05 -14.29 -1.72
N PHE A 5 -8.11 -13.12 -2.38
CA PHE A 5 -6.93 -12.27 -2.65
C PHE A 5 -6.54 -11.30 -1.51
N SER A 6 -7.14 -11.39 -0.32
CA SER A 6 -6.77 -10.55 0.82
C SER A 6 -5.91 -11.32 1.84
N GLY A 7 -4.67 -11.64 1.46
CA GLY A 7 -3.65 -12.00 2.44
C GLY A 7 -3.40 -10.81 3.40
N PRO A 8 -2.92 -11.05 4.63
CA PRO A 8 -2.58 -9.98 5.55
C PRO A 8 -1.55 -9.02 4.93
N LEU A 9 -1.68 -7.72 5.22
CA LEU A 9 -0.73 -6.67 4.84
C LEU A 9 0.55 -6.77 5.69
N THR A 10 1.25 -7.88 5.49
CA THR A 10 2.53 -8.21 6.14
C THR A 10 3.71 -7.73 5.32
N ALA A 11 4.81 -7.42 6.01
CA ALA A 11 6.08 -7.05 5.39
C ALA A 11 6.53 -8.07 4.32
N GLY A 12 7.11 -7.57 3.23
CA GLY A 12 7.57 -8.37 2.09
C GLY A 12 6.49 -8.68 1.06
N ARG A 13 5.21 -8.39 1.32
CA ARG A 13 4.14 -8.57 0.33
C ARG A 13 4.20 -7.48 -0.74
N GLN A 14 4.07 -7.88 -2.00
CA GLN A 14 3.96 -6.94 -3.10
C GLN A 14 2.53 -6.40 -3.16
N VAL A 15 2.39 -5.09 -3.32
CA VAL A 15 1.09 -4.41 -3.34
C VAL A 15 0.98 -3.49 -4.54
N THR A 16 -0.22 -3.47 -5.13
CA THR A 16 -0.62 -2.44 -6.10
C THR A 16 -1.60 -1.51 -5.39
N TYR A 17 -1.37 -0.21 -5.46
CA TYR A 17 -2.22 0.78 -4.79
C TYR A 17 -2.45 2.02 -5.63
N ARG A 18 -3.50 2.75 -5.31
CA ARG A 18 -3.82 4.05 -5.91
C ARG A 18 -3.33 5.16 -4.97
N PRO A 19 -2.46 6.08 -5.41
CA PRO A 19 -2.05 7.19 -4.56
C PRO A 19 -3.28 8.03 -4.19
N GLY A 20 -3.50 8.27 -2.90
CA GLY A 20 -4.64 9.02 -2.41
C GLY A 20 -4.60 10.49 -2.86
N GLY A 21 -5.52 10.87 -3.75
CA GLY A 21 -6.11 12.21 -3.81
C GLY A 21 -5.19 13.44 -3.90
N GLY A 22 -4.18 13.45 -4.77
CA GLY A 22 -3.55 14.70 -5.19
C GLY A 22 -4.39 15.39 -6.29
N ARG A 23 -5.25 16.36 -5.89
CA ARG A 23 -6.09 17.24 -6.74
C ARG A 23 -6.97 16.54 -7.79
N ALA A 24 -8.28 16.75 -7.68
CA ALA A 24 -9.29 16.29 -8.63
C ALA A 24 -8.83 16.46 -10.10
N GLY A 25 -8.71 15.35 -10.82
CA GLY A 25 -8.46 15.35 -12.28
C GLY A 25 -7.23 14.56 -12.74
N ALA A 26 -6.27 14.24 -11.87
CA ALA A 26 -5.18 13.37 -12.26
C ALA A 26 -5.64 11.90 -12.25
N ARG A 27 -5.69 11.23 -13.41
CA ARG A 27 -5.66 9.76 -13.49
C ARG A 27 -4.33 9.29 -12.91
N LEU A 28 -4.25 9.21 -11.58
CA LEU A 28 -3.07 8.71 -10.89
C LEU A 28 -2.93 7.24 -11.28
N ARG A 29 -1.88 6.94 -12.04
CA ARG A 29 -1.54 5.56 -12.41
C ARG A 29 -1.33 4.77 -11.11
N CYS A 30 -1.85 3.54 -11.09
CA CYS A 30 -1.58 2.62 -9.99
C CYS A 30 -0.06 2.52 -9.80
N ARG A 31 0.37 2.54 -8.54
CA ARG A 31 1.77 2.32 -8.16
C ARG A 31 1.92 0.93 -7.58
N GLN A 32 3.13 0.40 -7.72
CA GLN A 32 3.52 -0.88 -7.16
C GLN A 32 4.64 -0.68 -6.15
N GLY A 33 4.65 -1.54 -5.13
CA GLY A 33 5.67 -1.52 -4.10
C GLY A 33 5.60 -2.76 -3.22
N VAL A 34 6.43 -2.77 -2.20
CA VAL A 34 6.51 -3.85 -1.21
C VAL A 34 6.18 -3.29 0.15
N VAL A 35 5.35 -4.00 0.92
CA VAL A 35 5.05 -3.64 2.31
C VAL A 35 6.35 -3.69 3.11
N ALA A 36 6.70 -2.56 3.71
CA ALA A 36 7.97 -2.38 4.41
C ALA A 36 7.91 -2.78 5.89
N GLY A 37 6.72 -2.95 6.45
CA GLY A 37 6.51 -3.20 7.88
C GLY A 37 5.05 -3.53 8.21
N GLY A 38 4.72 -3.59 9.50
CA GLY A 38 3.34 -3.82 9.94
C GLY A 38 2.42 -2.64 9.61
N ALA A 39 1.16 -2.94 9.30
CA ALA A 39 0.12 -1.92 9.21
C ALA A 39 -0.13 -1.28 10.59
N VAL A 40 -0.38 0.03 10.61
CA VAL A 40 -0.63 0.81 11.81
C VAL A 40 -2.05 1.36 11.74
N PHE A 41 -2.87 1.04 12.75
CA PHE A 41 -4.20 1.61 12.87
C PHE A 41 -4.13 2.95 13.63
N ASP A 42 -4.58 4.02 12.99
CA ASP A 42 -4.74 5.33 13.61
C ASP A 42 -6.19 5.51 14.08
N ALA A 43 -6.39 5.35 15.40
CA ALA A 43 -7.70 5.47 16.03
C ALA A 43 -8.27 6.90 15.99
N TYR A 44 -7.44 7.94 15.79
CA TYR A 44 -7.92 9.31 15.72
C TYR A 44 -8.62 9.60 14.37
N THR A 45 -8.12 9.01 13.28
CA THR A 45 -8.69 9.19 11.94
C THR A 45 -9.50 8.00 11.45
N ASP A 46 -9.54 6.90 12.21
CA ASP A 46 -10.12 5.60 11.83
C ASP A 46 -9.51 5.05 10.52
N ILE A 47 -8.22 5.31 10.30
CA ILE A 47 -7.50 4.90 9.08
C ILE A 47 -6.41 3.89 9.43
N THR A 48 -6.38 2.78 8.69
CA THR A 48 -5.24 1.87 8.69
C THR A 48 -4.22 2.33 7.66
N TRP A 49 -3.00 2.60 8.12
CA TRP A 49 -1.86 3.02 7.31
C TRP A 49 -0.88 1.87 7.10
N VAL A 50 -0.40 1.73 5.87
CA VAL A 50 0.50 0.67 5.44
C VAL A 50 1.77 1.33 4.91
N PRO A 51 2.95 1.05 5.49
CA PRO A 51 4.19 1.55 4.95
C PRO A 51 4.58 0.74 3.71
N VAL A 52 4.66 1.40 2.55
CA VAL A 52 4.96 0.78 1.26
C VAL A 52 6.25 1.38 0.68
N ARG A 53 7.23 0.52 0.40
CA ARG A 53 8.41 0.88 -0.40
C ARG A 53 8.04 0.80 -1.87
N VAL A 54 7.97 1.94 -2.53
CA VAL A 54 7.70 2.02 -3.97
C VAL A 54 8.84 1.38 -4.74
N GLU A 55 8.49 0.56 -5.73
CA GLU A 55 9.48 -0.08 -6.60
C GLU A 55 10.35 0.99 -7.29
N GLY A 56 11.66 0.73 -7.37
CA GLY A 56 12.63 1.67 -7.96
C GLY A 56 13.13 2.78 -7.03
N ARG A 57 12.69 2.82 -5.76
CA ARG A 57 13.30 3.69 -4.73
C ARG A 57 14.44 2.99 -4.00
N ALA A 58 15.41 3.78 -3.53
CA ALA A 58 16.53 3.30 -2.74
C ALA A 58 16.05 2.74 -1.38
N LEU A 59 16.80 1.78 -0.82
CA LEU A 59 16.43 1.13 0.44
C LEU A 59 16.55 2.06 1.65
N ASP A 60 17.39 3.08 1.57
CA ASP A 60 17.53 4.16 2.55
C ASP A 60 16.38 5.19 2.50
N THR A 61 15.55 5.17 1.46
CA THR A 61 14.40 6.08 1.37
C THR A 61 13.26 5.66 2.29
N GLU A 62 12.68 6.63 3.00
CA GLU A 62 11.50 6.42 3.83
C GLU A 62 10.32 5.84 3.03
N PRO A 63 9.53 4.91 3.61
CA PRO A 63 8.39 4.31 2.94
C PRO A 63 7.26 5.33 2.73
N GLU A 64 6.47 5.12 1.68
CA GLU A 64 5.24 5.86 1.46
C GLU A 64 4.14 5.28 2.36
N TRP A 65 3.47 6.14 3.13
CA TRP A 65 2.33 5.72 3.94
C TRP A 65 1.07 5.71 3.08
N VAL A 66 0.58 4.51 2.81
CA VAL A 66 -0.58 4.25 1.96
C VAL A 66 -1.74 3.80 2.84
N ARG A 67 -2.93 4.38 2.64
CA ARG A 67 -4.12 3.89 3.33
C ARG A 67 -4.47 2.49 2.85
N ALA A 68 -4.87 1.60 3.76
CA ALA A 68 -5.28 0.24 3.41
C ALA A 68 -6.41 0.22 2.37
N GLU A 69 -7.37 1.16 2.44
CA GLU A 69 -8.46 1.32 1.46
C GLU A 69 -7.98 1.62 0.02
N ASN A 70 -6.77 2.14 -0.13
CA ASN A 70 -6.18 2.48 -1.43
C ASN A 70 -5.39 1.33 -2.05
N ILE A 71 -5.15 0.25 -1.31
CA ILE A 71 -4.49 -0.96 -1.82
C ILE A 71 -5.53 -1.80 -2.55
N ILE A 72 -5.29 -2.02 -3.83
CA ILE A 72 -6.24 -2.70 -4.72
C ILE A 72 -5.84 -4.15 -5.02
N GLU A 73 -4.60 -4.53 -4.72
CA GLU A 73 -4.09 -5.87 -4.93
C GLU A 73 -2.93 -6.17 -3.97
N VAL A 74 -2.91 -7.40 -3.43
CA VAL A 74 -1.81 -7.93 -2.61
C VAL A 74 -1.35 -9.25 -3.21
N ARG A 75 -0.04 -9.39 -3.43
CA ARG A 75 0.59 -10.62 -3.94
C ARG A 75 1.60 -11.15 -2.92
N ALA A 76 1.80 -12.46 -2.92
CA ALA A 76 2.95 -13.05 -2.25
C ALA A 76 4.22 -12.43 -2.83
N GLY A 77 5.10 -11.91 -1.96
CA GLY A 77 6.45 -11.55 -2.38
C GLY A 77 7.17 -12.83 -2.79
N ALA A 78 7.95 -12.74 -3.87
CA ALA A 78 8.82 -13.83 -4.33
C ALA A 78 9.97 -14.08 -3.34
#